data_AF-A0A9P7RY92-F1
#
_entry.id   AF-A0A9P7RY92-F1
#
_cell.length_a   1.000
_cell.length_b   1.000
_cell.length_c   1.000
_cell.angle_alpha   90.00
_cell.angle_beta   90.00
_cell.angle_gamma   90.00
#
_symmetry.space_group_name_H-M   'P 1'
#
loop_
_entity.id
_entity.type
_entity.pdbx_description
1 polymer ?
#
loop_
_entity_poly.entity_id
_entity_poly.type
_entity_poly.pdbx_seq_one_letter_code
_entity_poly.pdbx_strand_id
1 'polypeptide(L)'
;MPNNFILVVRLGVFALSCLLSLPVIALCVHTGILAIWYEDGFYFFQRFGVAAAGLTLLMCIIFGITGLVSKNAWISWNVVEVPIIVGISAIWLAQAIIMDEWIAFFRVNWRYDNFRCLVDDPYPSLASAACPEFPPISGISYTIFALLMAYCILTIILCIVGKVKSHDHKVWLVQAYYAEYFGKEPPRPVFQPAPQYLYYGDPNQFQQQAGTPGVPPMVYVPQGQEQTGVPMMMHNGPPGIHTSESPSPPLDQKV
;
A
#
# COMPACT_ATOMS: atom_id res chain seq x y z
N MET A 1 0.50 21.07 -7.32
CA MET A 1 1.87 20.50 -7.27
C MET A 1 2.19 19.58 -6.07
N PRO A 2 1.34 19.34 -5.03
CA PRO A 2 1.73 18.46 -3.91
C PRO A 2 1.73 16.95 -4.22
N ASN A 3 1.00 16.50 -5.25
CA ASN A 3 0.85 15.05 -5.54
C ASN A 3 2.13 14.38 -6.03
N ASN A 4 3.08 15.13 -6.60
CA ASN A 4 4.33 14.56 -7.11
C ASN A 4 5.31 14.19 -5.98
N PHE A 5 5.24 14.86 -4.83
CA PHE A 5 6.18 14.62 -3.72
C PHE A 5 6.05 13.20 -3.16
N ILE A 6 4.81 12.74 -2.94
CA ILE A 6 4.53 11.42 -2.37
C ILE A 6 5.02 10.31 -3.30
N LEU A 7 4.85 10.49 -4.61
CA LEU A 7 5.34 9.53 -5.61
C LEU A 7 6.87 9.46 -5.61
N VAL A 8 7.55 10.61 -5.52
CA VAL A 8 9.02 10.66 -5.48
C VAL A 8 9.56 9.99 -4.21
N VAL A 9 8.95 10.26 -3.05
CA VAL A 9 9.33 9.62 -1.78
C VAL A 9 9.12 8.10 -1.86
N ARG A 10 7.96 7.65 -2.36
CA ARG A 10 7.65 6.22 -2.51
C ARG A 10 8.64 5.52 -3.44
N LEU A 11 8.88 6.08 -4.62
CA LEU A 11 9.83 5.51 -5.59
C LEU A 11 11.26 5.50 -5.05
N GLY A 12 11.67 6.57 -4.36
CA GLY A 12 12.98 6.67 -3.73
C GLY A 12 13.18 5.62 -2.64
N VAL A 13 12.17 5.42 -1.77
CA VAL A 13 12.18 4.38 -0.74
C VAL A 13 12.31 2.99 -1.36
N PHE A 14 11.53 2.67 -2.40
CA PHE A 14 11.58 1.36 -3.05
C PHE A 14 12.90 1.14 -3.79
N ALA A 15 13.38 2.14 -4.54
CA ALA A 15 14.65 2.05 -5.23
C ALA A 15 15.83 1.85 -4.25
N LEU A 16 15.84 2.60 -3.15
CA LEU A 16 16.88 2.48 -2.13
C LEU A 16 16.80 1.12 -1.40
N SER A 17 15.60 0.64 -1.08
CA SER A 17 15.40 -0.69 -0.49
C SER A 17 15.87 -1.81 -1.42
N CYS A 18 15.59 -1.70 -2.72
CA CYS A 18 16.09 -2.64 -3.73
C CYS A 18 17.63 -2.61 -3.82
N LEU A 19 18.22 -1.41 -3.89
CA LEU A 19 19.68 -1.25 -3.93
C LEU A 19 20.37 -1.84 -2.71
N LEU A 20 19.82 -1.62 -1.52
CA LEU A 20 20.35 -2.16 -0.26
C LEU A 20 20.10 -3.68 -0.12
N SER A 21 19.10 -4.25 -0.80
CA SER A 21 18.82 -5.70 -0.76
C SER A 21 19.88 -6.51 -1.53
N LEU A 22 20.45 -5.96 -2.59
CA LEU A 22 21.48 -6.65 -3.41
C LEU A 22 22.75 -7.05 -2.63
N PRO A 23 23.42 -6.16 -1.86
CA PRO A 23 24.58 -6.55 -1.07
C PRO A 23 24.22 -7.57 0.02
N VAL A 24 23.01 -7.52 0.59
CA VAL A 24 22.57 -8.54 1.56
C VAL A 24 22.48 -9.92 0.89
N ILE A 25 21.93 -10.02 -0.32
CA ILE A 25 21.92 -11.29 -1.08
C ILE A 25 23.36 -11.77 -1.31
N ALA A 26 24.23 -10.87 -1.79
CA ALA A 26 25.62 -11.22 -2.08
C ALA A 26 26.35 -11.76 -0.83
N LEU A 27 26.22 -11.06 0.30
CA LEU A 27 26.86 -11.45 1.57
C LEU A 27 26.22 -12.72 2.17
N CYS A 28 24.90 -12.87 2.12
CA CYS A 28 24.24 -14.09 2.60
C CYS A 28 24.56 -15.32 1.74
N VAL A 29 24.70 -15.15 0.42
CA VAL A 29 25.14 -16.24 -0.48
C VAL A 29 26.61 -16.57 -0.23
N HIS A 30 27.47 -15.56 -0.09
CA HIS A 30 28.89 -15.78 0.17
C HIS A 30 29.14 -16.48 1.51
N THR A 31 28.56 -15.98 2.61
CA THR A 31 28.60 -16.67 3.91
C THR A 31 27.98 -18.08 3.85
N GLY A 32 26.94 -18.29 3.04
CA GLY A 32 26.35 -19.61 2.80
C GLY A 32 27.31 -20.58 2.12
N ILE A 33 28.02 -20.11 1.10
CA ILE A 33 29.06 -20.90 0.43
C ILE A 33 30.15 -21.25 1.45
N LEU A 34 30.66 -20.28 2.21
CA LEU A 34 31.67 -20.54 3.24
C LEU A 34 31.20 -21.58 4.27
N ALA A 35 29.95 -21.50 4.73
CA ALA A 35 29.41 -22.46 5.71
C ALA A 35 29.40 -23.90 5.17
N ILE A 36 29.11 -24.10 3.88
CA ILE A 36 29.21 -25.41 3.22
C ILE A 36 30.67 -25.89 3.22
N TRP A 37 31.62 -25.01 2.86
CA TRP A 37 33.03 -25.39 2.74
C TRP A 37 33.68 -25.78 4.07
N TYR A 38 33.24 -25.19 5.19
CA TYR A 38 33.91 -25.37 6.48
C TYR A 38 33.13 -26.23 7.49
N GLU A 39 31.80 -26.29 7.43
CA GLU A 39 30.97 -26.99 8.42
C GLU A 39 29.93 -27.97 7.79
N ASP A 40 29.97 -28.21 6.47
CA ASP A 40 29.01 -29.08 5.76
C ASP A 40 27.53 -28.71 6.03
N GLY A 41 27.27 -27.43 6.34
CA GLY A 41 25.98 -26.97 6.84
C GLY A 41 25.56 -25.61 6.30
N PHE A 42 24.25 -25.37 6.28
CA PHE A 42 23.67 -24.04 6.05
C PHE A 42 23.09 -23.51 7.35
N TYR A 43 23.45 -22.28 7.70
CA TYR A 43 22.77 -21.60 8.80
C TYR A 43 21.45 -21.00 8.31
N PHE A 44 20.42 -21.07 9.15
CA PHE A 44 19.08 -20.57 8.83
C PHE A 44 19.07 -19.08 8.44
N PHE A 45 19.97 -18.27 9.03
CA PHE A 45 20.03 -16.84 8.78
C PHE A 45 20.41 -16.47 7.33
N GLN A 46 21.17 -17.32 6.64
CA GLN A 46 21.64 -17.06 5.28
C GLN A 46 20.47 -17.18 4.30
N ARG A 47 19.73 -18.28 4.43
CA ARG A 47 18.51 -18.54 3.66
C ARG A 47 17.44 -17.50 3.95
N PHE A 48 17.30 -17.11 5.23
CA PHE A 48 16.36 -16.07 5.63
C PHE A 48 16.71 -14.71 5.02
N GLY A 49 17.99 -14.31 5.02
CA GLY A 49 18.45 -13.07 4.40
C GLY A 49 18.22 -13.03 2.88
N VAL A 50 18.53 -14.13 2.18
CA VAL A 50 18.26 -14.24 0.74
C VAL A 50 16.75 -14.19 0.45
N ALA A 51 15.93 -14.87 1.25
CA ALA A 51 14.48 -14.84 1.09
C ALA A 51 13.89 -13.45 1.37
N ALA A 52 14.34 -12.78 2.43
CA ALA A 52 13.92 -11.43 2.79
C ALA A 52 14.25 -10.41 1.69
N ALA A 53 15.49 -10.44 1.19
CA ALA A 53 15.93 -9.57 0.12
C ALA A 53 15.24 -9.89 -1.21
N GLY A 54 15.07 -11.17 -1.55
CA GLY A 54 14.33 -11.60 -2.74
C GLY A 54 12.86 -11.17 -2.71
N LEU A 55 12.19 -11.34 -1.56
CA LEU A 55 10.82 -10.88 -1.36
C LEU A 55 10.72 -9.34 -1.47
N THR A 56 11.69 -8.62 -0.92
CA THR A 56 11.75 -7.15 -0.99
C THR A 56 11.91 -6.68 -2.44
N LEU A 57 12.86 -7.26 -3.19
CA LEU A 57 13.04 -6.94 -4.60
C LEU A 57 11.77 -7.21 -5.40
N LEU A 58 11.17 -8.39 -5.24
CA LEU A 58 9.96 -8.78 -5.94
C LEU A 58 8.79 -7.82 -5.63
N MET A 59 8.54 -7.56 -4.35
CA MET A 59 7.40 -6.73 -3.94
C MET A 59 7.62 -5.25 -4.29
N CYS A 60 8.81 -4.69 -4.06
CA CYS A 60 9.10 -3.30 -4.42
C CYS A 60 9.06 -3.07 -5.94
N ILE A 61 9.52 -4.04 -6.76
CA ILE A 61 9.41 -3.96 -8.21
C ILE A 61 7.95 -4.03 -8.64
N ILE A 62 7.16 -4.95 -8.09
CA ILE A 62 5.73 -5.05 -8.40
C ILE A 62 5.00 -3.77 -8.03
N PHE A 63 5.19 -3.24 -6.81
CA PHE A 63 4.55 -1.99 -6.38
C PHE A 63 5.02 -0.77 -7.17
N GLY A 64 6.31 -0.73 -7.52
CA GLY A 64 6.88 0.32 -8.38
C GLY A 64 6.26 0.32 -9.78
N ILE A 65 6.26 -0.82 -10.46
CA ILE A 65 5.73 -0.94 -11.83
C ILE A 65 4.21 -0.71 -11.83
N THR A 66 3.47 -1.34 -10.92
CA THR A 66 2.00 -1.19 -10.86
C THR A 66 1.57 0.22 -10.50
N GLY A 67 2.38 0.94 -9.70
CA GLY A 67 2.20 2.35 -9.40
C GLY A 67 2.44 3.29 -10.58
N LEU A 68 3.30 2.90 -11.53
CA LEU A 68 3.58 3.69 -12.74
C LEU A 68 2.60 3.38 -13.89
N VAL A 69 2.25 2.10 -14.06
CA VAL A 69 1.49 1.62 -15.24
C VAL A 69 -0.02 1.74 -15.05
N SER A 70 -0.52 1.46 -13.86
CA SER A 70 -1.97 1.37 -13.63
C SER A 70 -2.48 2.58 -12.87
N LYS A 71 -3.49 3.27 -13.41
CA LYS A 71 -4.15 4.36 -12.70
C LYS A 71 -5.04 3.91 -11.54
N ASN A 72 -5.27 2.60 -11.40
CA ASN A 72 -6.22 2.08 -10.41
C ASN A 72 -6.03 0.59 -10.04
N ALA A 73 -4.84 -0.01 -10.20
CA ALA A 73 -4.65 -1.38 -9.71
C ALA A 73 -4.87 -1.44 -8.19
N TRP A 74 -5.70 -2.40 -7.81
CA TRP A 74 -6.01 -2.78 -6.43
C TRP A 74 -4.77 -3.03 -5.58
N ILE A 75 -3.72 -3.59 -6.20
CA ILE A 75 -2.47 -3.92 -5.52
C ILE A 75 -1.68 -2.69 -5.05
N SER A 76 -1.97 -1.52 -5.64
CA SER A 76 -1.37 -0.23 -5.28
C SER A 76 -2.25 0.58 -4.33
N TRP A 77 -3.33 -0.01 -3.80
CA TRP A 77 -4.13 0.66 -2.78
C TRP A 77 -3.40 0.62 -1.45
N ASN A 78 -3.41 1.75 -0.74
CA ASN A 78 -2.72 1.89 0.56
C ASN A 78 -3.10 0.79 1.56
N VAL A 79 -4.36 0.31 1.51
CA VAL A 79 -4.87 -0.77 2.39
C VAL A 79 -4.19 -2.14 2.15
N VAL A 80 -3.71 -2.41 0.93
CA VAL A 80 -3.03 -3.66 0.57
C VAL A 80 -1.52 -3.50 0.69
N GLU A 81 -1.00 -2.37 0.22
CA GLU A 81 0.42 -2.07 0.19
C GLU A 81 1.02 -1.96 1.60
N VAL A 82 0.38 -1.22 2.51
CA VAL A 82 0.93 -0.96 3.85
C VAL A 82 1.11 -2.25 4.68
N PRO A 83 0.13 -3.16 4.79
CA PRO A 83 0.33 -4.42 5.53
C PRO A 83 1.45 -5.29 4.97
N ILE A 84 1.61 -5.35 3.65
CA ILE A 84 2.68 -6.12 3.01
C ILE A 84 4.04 -5.51 3.36
N ILE A 85 4.18 -4.19 3.28
CA ILE A 85 5.44 -3.52 3.62
C ILE A 85 5.75 -3.63 5.11
N VAL A 86 4.75 -3.60 5.99
CA VAL A 86 4.93 -3.87 7.43
C VAL A 86 5.40 -5.31 7.66
N GLY A 87 4.87 -6.29 6.92
CA GLY A 87 5.35 -7.66 6.97
C GLY A 87 6.81 -7.78 6.53
N ILE A 88 7.17 -7.13 5.43
CA ILE A 88 8.55 -7.10 4.92
C ILE A 88 9.49 -6.39 5.91
N SER A 89 9.06 -5.26 6.50
CA SER A 89 9.88 -4.55 7.48
C SER A 89 10.12 -5.40 8.73
N ALA A 90 9.11 -6.11 9.23
CA ALA A 90 9.26 -7.03 10.34
C ALA A 90 10.25 -8.17 10.04
N ILE A 91 10.26 -8.69 8.80
CA ILE A 91 11.24 -9.68 8.35
C ILE A 91 12.66 -9.09 8.41
N TRP A 92 12.88 -7.85 7.95
CA TRP A 92 14.19 -7.19 8.04
C TRP A 92 14.64 -6.96 9.48
N LEU A 93 13.71 -6.60 10.37
CA LEU A 93 14.01 -6.48 11.81
C LEU A 93 14.41 -7.83 12.40
N ALA A 94 13.69 -8.91 12.08
CA ALA A 94 14.02 -10.25 12.54
C ALA A 94 15.42 -10.70 12.05
N GLN A 95 15.75 -10.41 10.79
CA GLN A 95 17.08 -10.69 10.25
C GLN A 95 18.18 -9.93 10.99
N ALA A 96 17.95 -8.65 11.28
CA ALA A 96 18.91 -7.82 12.00
C ALA A 96 19.17 -8.36 13.42
N ILE A 97 18.10 -8.70 14.15
CA ILE A 97 18.20 -9.29 15.49
C ILE A 97 18.95 -10.63 15.46
N ILE A 98 18.61 -11.51 14.52
CA ILE A 98 19.29 -12.80 14.36
C ILE A 98 20.80 -12.56 14.12
N MET A 99 21.16 -11.60 13.26
CA MET A 99 22.56 -11.28 13.01
C MET A 99 23.29 -10.76 14.24
N ASP A 100 22.65 -9.91 15.03
CA ASP A 100 23.26 -9.39 16.27
C ASP A 100 23.51 -10.50 17.29
N GLU A 101 22.60 -11.48 17.40
CA GLU A 101 22.79 -12.67 18.23
C GLU A 101 23.97 -13.52 17.75
N TRP A 102 24.13 -13.71 16.44
CA TRP A 102 25.29 -14.41 15.88
C TRP A 102 26.59 -13.63 16.12
N ILE A 103 26.60 -12.31 15.91
CA ILE A 103 27.75 -11.44 16.20
C ILE A 103 28.13 -11.55 17.68
N ALA A 104 27.15 -11.52 18.58
CA ALA A 104 27.37 -11.67 20.01
C ALA A 104 27.92 -13.06 20.35
N PHE A 105 27.39 -14.13 19.75
CA PHE A 105 27.88 -15.49 19.92
C PHE A 105 29.36 -15.63 19.54
N PHE A 106 29.76 -15.12 18.37
CA PHE A 106 31.16 -15.15 17.92
C PHE A 106 32.07 -14.23 18.75
N ARG A 107 31.54 -13.17 19.38
CA ARG A 107 32.31 -12.28 20.26
C ARG A 107 32.48 -12.84 21.67
N VAL A 108 31.45 -13.50 22.22
CA VAL A 108 31.39 -13.93 23.63
C VAL A 108 31.90 -15.35 23.83
N ASN A 109 31.96 -16.22 22.81
CA ASN A 109 32.56 -17.55 22.95
C ASN A 109 34.10 -17.54 22.88
N TRP A 110 34.74 -16.68 23.67
CA TRP A 110 36.20 -16.56 23.84
C TRP A 110 36.88 -17.86 24.32
N ARG A 111 36.12 -18.85 24.78
CA ARG A 111 36.62 -20.07 25.43
C ARG A 111 37.03 -21.19 24.46
N TYR A 112 36.65 -21.10 23.19
CA TYR A 112 37.05 -22.05 22.14
C TYR A 112 37.88 -21.30 21.10
N ASP A 113 39.20 -21.51 21.09
CA ASP A 113 40.16 -20.73 20.28
C ASP A 113 39.88 -20.79 18.76
N ASN A 114 39.12 -21.77 18.27
CA ASN A 114 38.80 -21.96 16.84
C ASN A 114 37.62 -21.10 16.32
N PHE A 115 36.89 -20.38 17.18
CA PHE A 115 35.67 -19.64 16.81
C PHE A 115 35.78 -18.13 17.01
N ARG A 116 36.99 -17.59 17.09
CA ARG A 116 37.19 -16.16 17.26
C ARG A 116 37.17 -15.44 15.91
N CYS A 117 36.53 -14.28 15.87
CA CYS A 117 36.75 -13.31 14.80
C CYS A 117 38.15 -12.68 14.96
N LEU A 118 39.22 -13.46 14.80
CA LEU A 118 40.59 -12.96 14.79
C LEU A 118 40.91 -12.51 13.37
N VAL A 119 41.16 -11.21 13.20
CA VAL A 119 41.55 -10.61 11.92
C VAL A 119 42.93 -11.11 11.46
N ASP A 120 43.75 -11.63 12.37
CA ASP A 120 45.13 -12.06 12.13
C ASP A 120 45.36 -13.57 12.34
N ASP A 121 44.33 -14.40 12.16
CA ASP A 121 44.50 -15.85 12.29
C ASP A 121 45.29 -16.40 11.07
N PRO A 122 46.44 -17.08 11.28
CA PRO A 122 47.26 -17.60 10.17
C PRO A 122 46.60 -18.76 9.42
N TYR A 123 45.53 -19.34 9.97
CA TYR A 123 44.70 -20.36 9.33
C TYR A 123 43.31 -19.77 9.07
N PRO A 124 42.88 -19.63 7.80
CA PRO A 124 41.53 -19.14 7.52
C PRO A 124 40.51 -20.14 8.05
N SER A 125 39.72 -19.70 9.03
CA SER A 125 38.58 -20.42 9.57
C SER A 125 37.30 -19.80 9.01
N LEU A 126 36.19 -20.54 9.07
CA LEU A 126 34.87 -19.99 8.75
C LEU A 126 34.59 -18.69 9.52
N ALA A 127 34.98 -18.67 10.79
CA ALA A 127 34.82 -17.51 11.66
C ALA A 127 35.63 -16.32 11.14
N SER A 128 36.92 -16.45 10.83
CA SER A 128 37.71 -15.31 10.35
C SER A 128 37.28 -14.78 8.99
N ALA A 129 36.78 -15.65 8.09
CA ALA A 129 36.28 -15.24 6.77
C ALA A 129 34.87 -14.63 6.79
N ALA A 130 33.95 -15.16 7.61
CA ALA A 130 32.54 -14.71 7.63
C ALA A 130 32.25 -13.59 8.64
N CYS A 131 33.01 -13.50 9.73
CA CYS A 131 32.83 -12.47 10.75
C CYS A 131 32.77 -11.02 10.26
N PRO A 132 33.64 -10.55 9.32
CA PRO A 132 33.56 -9.17 8.84
C PRO A 132 32.28 -8.89 8.04
N GLU A 133 31.56 -9.92 7.59
CA GLU A 133 30.35 -9.78 6.77
C GLU A 133 29.08 -9.62 7.61
N PHE A 134 29.06 -10.10 8.85
CA PHE A 134 27.86 -10.00 9.71
C PHE A 134 27.49 -8.56 10.09
N PRO A 135 28.41 -7.67 10.52
CA PRO A 135 28.04 -6.30 10.87
C PRO A 135 27.43 -5.52 9.69
N PRO A 136 27.97 -5.60 8.45
CA PRO A 136 27.30 -5.04 7.28
C PRO A 136 25.88 -5.61 7.04
N ILE A 137 25.69 -6.93 7.16
CA ILE A 137 24.35 -7.53 6.98
C ILE A 137 23.37 -7.00 8.04
N SER A 138 23.76 -6.96 9.30
CA SER A 138 22.94 -6.41 10.39
C SER A 138 22.60 -4.93 10.16
N GLY A 139 23.62 -4.11 9.88
CA GLY A 139 23.45 -2.67 9.68
C GLY A 139 22.56 -2.33 8.48
N ILE A 140 22.73 -3.04 7.36
CA ILE A 140 21.86 -2.87 6.18
C ILE A 140 20.43 -3.31 6.51
N SER A 141 20.26 -4.41 7.25
CA SER A 141 18.94 -4.92 7.64
C SER A 141 18.17 -3.92 8.51
N TYR A 142 18.82 -3.33 9.52
CA TYR A 142 18.22 -2.24 10.32
C TYR A 142 17.90 -1.01 9.46
N THR A 143 18.76 -0.68 8.51
CA THR A 143 18.55 0.47 7.61
C THR A 143 17.30 0.27 6.75
N ILE A 144 17.15 -0.90 6.13
CA ILE A 144 15.97 -1.23 5.31
C ILE A 144 14.71 -1.26 6.19
N PHE A 145 14.78 -1.87 7.37
CA PHE A 145 13.68 -1.86 8.34
C PHE A 145 13.23 -0.42 8.68
N ALA A 146 14.16 0.44 9.09
CA ALA A 146 13.86 1.81 9.50
C ALA A 146 13.27 2.62 8.34
N LEU A 147 13.80 2.43 7.14
CA LEU A 147 13.35 3.11 5.92
C LEU A 147 11.92 2.68 5.54
N LEU A 148 11.63 1.38 5.49
CA LEU A 148 10.29 0.87 5.19
C LEU A 148 9.27 1.24 6.27
N MET A 149 9.65 1.19 7.55
CA MET A 149 8.79 1.62 8.65
C MET A 149 8.48 3.11 8.61
N ALA A 150 9.48 3.96 8.35
CA ALA A 150 9.27 5.39 8.20
C ALA A 150 8.29 5.68 7.05
N TYR A 151 8.42 4.96 5.94
CA TYR A 151 7.47 5.03 4.83
C TYR A 151 6.05 4.61 5.23
N CYS A 152 5.89 3.49 5.94
CA CYS A 152 4.58 3.05 6.44
C CYS A 152 3.94 4.09 7.36
N ILE A 153 4.71 4.61 8.34
CA ILE A 153 4.22 5.63 9.29
C ILE A 153 3.78 6.89 8.53
N LEU A 154 4.61 7.38 7.61
CA LEU A 154 4.29 8.55 6.80
C LEU A 154 3.03 8.33 5.95
N THR A 155 2.90 7.16 5.32
CA THR A 155 1.72 6.81 4.52
C THR A 155 0.45 6.74 5.37
N ILE A 156 0.52 6.14 6.57
CA ILE A 156 -0.60 6.08 7.51
C ILE A 156 -1.00 7.48 7.96
N ILE A 157 -0.05 8.32 8.36
CA ILE A 157 -0.31 9.71 8.76
C ILE A 157 -1.01 10.46 7.63
N LEU A 158 -0.53 10.35 6.40
CA LEU A 158 -1.16 10.98 5.23
C LEU A 158 -2.59 10.46 5.01
N CYS A 159 -2.82 9.16 5.13
CA CYS A 159 -4.16 8.57 5.01
C CYS A 159 -5.12 9.10 6.08
N ILE A 160 -4.65 9.24 7.33
CA ILE A 160 -5.44 9.81 8.44
C ILE A 160 -5.76 11.28 8.16
N VAL A 161 -4.77 12.09 7.79
CA VAL A 161 -4.95 13.52 7.48
C VAL A 161 -5.93 13.70 6.32
N GLY A 162 -5.79 12.91 5.25
CA GLY A 162 -6.69 12.94 4.11
C GLY A 162 -8.14 12.58 4.50
N LYS A 163 -8.33 11.55 5.34
CA LYS A 163 -9.65 11.16 5.83
C LYS A 163 -10.30 12.27 6.69
N VAL A 164 -9.53 12.89 7.58
CA VAL A 164 -10.02 13.97 8.46
C VAL A 164 -10.43 15.19 7.65
N LYS A 165 -9.67 15.54 6.61
CA LYS A 165 -9.92 16.76 5.82
C LYS A 165 -11.03 16.58 4.78
N SER A 166 -11.09 15.44 4.10
CA SER A 166 -12.01 15.27 2.97
C SER A 166 -13.36 14.64 3.36
N HIS A 167 -13.51 14.13 4.59
CA HIS A 167 -14.68 13.35 5.06
C HIS A 167 -15.09 12.13 4.19
N ASP A 168 -14.48 11.94 3.02
CA ASP A 168 -14.73 10.84 2.09
C ASP A 168 -13.84 9.63 2.45
N HIS A 169 -14.44 8.44 2.50
CA HIS A 169 -13.78 7.19 2.89
C HIS A 169 -12.79 6.66 1.85
N LYS A 170 -12.76 7.26 0.65
CA LYS A 170 -11.99 6.76 -0.50
C LYS A 170 -10.46 6.84 -0.35
N VAL A 171 -9.93 7.57 0.63
CA VAL A 171 -8.47 7.75 0.81
C VAL A 171 -7.73 6.42 1.03
N TRP A 172 -8.42 5.39 1.53
CA TRP A 172 -7.87 4.05 1.76
C TRP A 172 -7.89 3.14 0.53
N LEU A 173 -8.83 3.40 -0.38
CA LEU A 173 -9.13 2.60 -1.58
C LEU A 173 -8.58 3.24 -2.86
N VAL A 174 -7.80 4.31 -2.71
CA VAL A 174 -7.21 5.05 -3.81
C VAL A 174 -5.70 4.91 -3.71
N GLN A 175 -5.04 4.82 -4.87
CA GLN A 175 -3.58 4.75 -4.92
C GLN A 175 -2.96 6.04 -4.36
N ALA A 176 -1.76 5.93 -3.78
CA ALA A 176 -1.05 7.08 -3.23
C ALA A 176 -0.83 8.25 -4.22
N TYR A 177 -0.82 7.97 -5.54
CA TYR A 177 -0.69 8.99 -6.59
C TYR A 177 -1.97 9.82 -6.83
N TYR A 178 -3.15 9.20 -6.73
CA TYR A 178 -4.45 9.85 -6.98
C TYR A 178 -5.12 10.35 -5.71
N ALA A 179 -4.62 9.96 -4.54
CA ALA A 179 -5.17 10.41 -3.28
C ALA A 179 -4.97 11.92 -3.11
N GLU A 180 -6.08 12.67 -3.17
CA GLU A 180 -6.10 14.09 -2.84
C GLU A 180 -6.07 14.28 -1.32
N TYR A 181 -4.90 14.06 -0.72
CA TYR A 181 -4.71 14.22 0.73
C TYR A 181 -4.98 15.65 1.21
N PHE A 182 -4.85 16.63 0.31
CA PHE A 182 -5.03 18.05 0.61
C PHE A 182 -6.08 18.73 -0.27
N GLY A 183 -7.10 18.00 -0.72
CA GLY A 183 -8.22 18.57 -1.48
C GLY A 183 -8.70 19.90 -0.88
N LYS A 184 -9.03 20.87 -1.74
CA LYS A 184 -9.75 22.07 -1.30
C LYS A 184 -11.12 21.58 -0.81
N GLU A 185 -11.56 22.05 0.36
CA GLU A 185 -12.92 21.77 0.82
C GLU A 185 -13.88 22.02 -0.35
N PRO A 186 -14.78 21.08 -0.69
CA PRO A 186 -15.84 21.40 -1.63
C PRO A 186 -16.49 22.69 -1.12
N PRO A 187 -16.69 23.70 -1.97
CA PRO A 187 -17.28 24.96 -1.51
C PRO A 187 -18.54 24.58 -0.74
N ARG A 188 -18.58 24.91 0.56
CA ARG A 188 -19.77 24.69 1.39
C ARG A 188 -20.94 25.20 0.55
N PRO A 189 -22.04 24.45 0.43
CA PRO A 189 -23.21 24.95 -0.27
C PRO A 189 -23.52 26.29 0.39
N VAL A 190 -23.24 27.38 -0.33
CA VAL A 190 -23.67 28.70 0.09
C VAL A 190 -25.16 28.52 0.12
N PHE A 191 -25.76 28.65 1.30
CA PHE A 191 -27.21 28.70 1.44
C PHE A 191 -27.65 29.80 0.49
N GLN A 192 -28.09 29.39 -0.71
CA GLN A 192 -28.67 30.29 -1.66
C GLN A 192 -29.99 30.64 -0.97
N PRO A 193 -30.16 31.88 -0.47
CA PRO A 193 -31.43 32.25 0.13
C PRO A 193 -32.50 31.88 -0.90
N ALA A 194 -33.49 31.09 -0.46
CA ALA A 194 -34.55 30.61 -1.33
C ALA A 194 -35.01 31.78 -2.21
N PRO A 195 -35.17 31.59 -3.53
CA PRO A 195 -35.62 32.67 -4.40
C PRO A 195 -36.86 33.26 -3.76
N GLN A 196 -36.77 34.52 -3.33
CA GLN A 196 -37.95 35.25 -2.90
C GLN A 196 -38.81 35.37 -4.16
N TYR A 197 -39.78 34.46 -4.29
CA TYR A 197 -40.84 34.57 -5.26
C TYR A 197 -41.54 35.89 -4.95
N LEU A 198 -41.16 36.93 -5.68
CA LEU A 198 -41.85 38.20 -5.73
C LEU A 198 -43.19 37.89 -6.41
N TYR A 199 -44.16 37.48 -5.58
CA TYR A 199 -45.52 37.23 -6.00
C TYR A 199 -46.10 38.57 -6.45
N TYR A 200 -46.02 38.84 -7.75
CA TYR A 200 -46.76 39.90 -8.39
C TYR A 200 -48.21 39.41 -8.52
N GLY A 201 -48.91 39.41 -7.38
CA GLY A 201 -50.32 39.09 -7.30
C GLY A 201 -51.12 40.18 -7.99
N ASP A 202 -51.74 39.83 -9.11
CA ASP A 202 -52.80 40.63 -9.71
C ASP A 202 -53.96 40.74 -8.70
N PRO A 203 -54.39 41.95 -8.28
CA PRO A 203 -55.41 42.11 -7.23
C PRO A 203 -56.81 41.58 -7.58
N ASN A 204 -57.05 41.10 -8.80
CA ASN A 204 -58.39 40.86 -9.32
C ASN A 204 -58.91 39.40 -9.24
N GLN A 205 -58.23 38.47 -8.57
CA GLN A 205 -58.70 37.08 -8.44
C GLN A 205 -59.34 36.72 -7.08
N PHE A 206 -59.92 37.69 -6.38
CA PHE A 206 -60.85 37.40 -5.29
C PHE A 206 -62.29 37.39 -5.79
N GLN A 207 -62.75 36.27 -6.36
CA GLN A 207 -64.14 35.84 -6.14
C GLN A 207 -64.39 34.40 -6.60
N GLN A 208 -65.06 33.66 -5.72
CA GLN A 208 -65.73 32.36 -5.92
C GLN A 208 -64.88 31.10 -5.74
N GLN A 209 -64.72 30.69 -4.48
CA GLN A 209 -64.96 29.29 -4.12
C GLN A 209 -65.35 29.17 -2.64
N ALA A 210 -66.66 29.27 -2.41
CA ALA A 210 -67.29 28.86 -1.16
C ALA A 210 -67.86 27.46 -1.36
N GLY A 211 -67.44 26.52 -0.51
CA GLY A 211 -68.22 25.32 -0.20
C GLY A 211 -67.64 23.99 -0.67
N THR A 212 -66.79 23.38 0.16
CA THR A 212 -66.94 21.98 0.62
C THR A 212 -65.87 21.64 1.67
N PRO A 213 -66.23 21.12 2.85
CA PRO A 213 -65.26 20.67 3.84
C PRO A 213 -64.85 19.21 3.56
N GLY A 214 -63.54 18.99 3.51
CA GLY A 214 -62.95 17.67 3.80
C GLY A 214 -62.37 16.90 2.61
N VAL A 215 -61.26 17.37 2.06
CA VAL A 215 -60.24 16.47 1.49
C VAL A 215 -58.87 17.06 1.84
N PRO A 216 -57.93 16.32 2.47
CA PRO A 216 -56.57 16.80 2.67
C PRO A 216 -55.93 17.10 1.30
N PRO A 217 -55.19 18.21 1.15
CA PRO A 217 -54.58 18.55 -0.13
C PRO A 217 -53.57 17.47 -0.51
N MET A 218 -53.82 16.78 -1.62
CA MET A 218 -52.75 16.06 -2.29
C MET A 218 -51.71 17.10 -2.71
N VAL A 219 -50.51 16.98 -2.12
CA VAL A 219 -49.32 17.69 -2.56
C VAL A 219 -49.03 17.23 -3.98
N TYR A 220 -49.47 18.03 -4.95
CA TYR A 220 -49.07 17.88 -6.34
C TYR A 220 -47.62 18.32 -6.43
N VAL A 221 -46.71 17.35 -6.52
CA VAL A 221 -45.33 17.59 -6.92
C VAL A 221 -45.37 18.06 -8.37
N PRO A 222 -44.94 19.29 -8.70
CA PRO A 222 -44.82 19.69 -10.09
C PRO A 222 -43.78 18.79 -10.73
N GLN A 223 -44.20 18.01 -11.72
CA GLN A 223 -43.30 17.39 -12.68
C GLN A 223 -42.62 18.54 -13.45
N GLY A 224 -41.48 18.97 -12.92
CA GLY A 224 -40.64 20.01 -13.50
C GLY A 224 -40.12 19.54 -14.85
N GLN A 225 -40.70 20.14 -15.89
CA GLN A 225 -40.18 20.45 -17.22
C GLN A 225 -38.88 19.75 -17.64
N GLU A 226 -39.04 18.97 -18.71
CA GLU A 226 -38.04 18.74 -19.75
C GLU A 226 -37.15 19.96 -19.95
N GLN A 227 -35.88 19.84 -19.55
CA GLN A 227 -34.84 20.74 -20.01
C GLN A 227 -34.12 20.10 -21.19
N THR A 228 -34.46 20.66 -22.33
CA THR A 228 -33.89 20.54 -23.66
C THR A 228 -32.36 20.51 -23.65
N GLY A 229 -31.79 19.50 -24.32
CA GLY A 229 -30.64 19.68 -25.19
C GLY A 229 -29.24 19.42 -24.61
N VAL A 230 -28.83 18.15 -24.54
CA VAL A 230 -27.44 17.76 -24.82
C VAL A 230 -27.49 16.56 -25.77
N PRO A 231 -26.82 16.57 -26.93
CA PRO A 231 -26.85 15.45 -27.85
C PRO A 231 -26.13 14.25 -27.23
N MET A 232 -26.88 13.21 -26.85
CA MET A 232 -26.31 11.89 -26.61
C MET A 232 -25.77 11.35 -27.93
N MET A 233 -24.45 11.15 -28.00
CA MET A 233 -23.87 10.30 -29.03
C MET A 233 -24.40 8.88 -28.82
N MET A 234 -25.17 8.43 -29.80
CA MET A 234 -25.61 7.05 -29.98
C MET A 234 -24.37 6.18 -30.20
N HIS A 235 -23.87 5.52 -29.16
CA HIS A 235 -22.88 4.46 -29.30
C HIS A 235 -23.63 3.14 -29.46
N ASN A 236 -23.80 2.72 -30.72
CA ASN A 236 -24.26 1.38 -31.09
C ASN A 236 -23.20 0.35 -30.68
N GLY A 237 -23.35 -0.23 -29.50
CA GLY A 237 -22.65 -1.44 -29.08
C GLY A 237 -23.38 -2.70 -29.59
N PRO A 238 -22.67 -3.71 -30.13
CA PRO A 238 -23.28 -4.94 -30.62
C PRO A 238 -23.89 -5.79 -29.48
N PRO A 239 -24.92 -6.60 -29.79
CA PRO A 239 -25.66 -7.41 -28.82
C PRO A 239 -24.78 -8.47 -28.15
N GLY A 240 -24.99 -8.61 -26.83
CA GLY A 240 -24.25 -9.50 -25.94
C GLY A 240 -24.40 -10.98 -26.29
N ILE A 241 -23.28 -11.68 -26.20
CA ILE A 241 -23.22 -13.14 -26.18
C ILE A 241 -23.54 -13.60 -24.76
N HIS A 242 -24.68 -14.28 -24.61
CA HIS A 242 -25.00 -15.09 -23.44
C HIS A 242 -23.96 -16.22 -23.29
N THR A 243 -23.11 -16.17 -22.28
CA THR A 243 -22.37 -17.35 -21.82
C THR A 243 -23.18 -18.05 -20.74
N SER A 244 -23.63 -19.27 -21.05
CA SER A 244 -24.34 -20.16 -20.15
C SER A 244 -23.47 -20.53 -18.95
N GLU A 245 -23.98 -20.28 -17.74
CA GLU A 245 -23.47 -20.91 -16.53
C GLU A 245 -23.67 -22.43 -16.64
N SER A 246 -22.56 -23.16 -16.59
CA SER A 246 -22.53 -24.61 -16.46
C SER A 246 -22.51 -24.96 -14.97
N PRO A 247 -23.47 -25.74 -14.44
CA PRO A 247 -23.43 -26.18 -13.05
C PRO A 247 -22.32 -27.21 -12.84
N SER A 248 -21.50 -26.96 -11.82
CA SER A 248 -20.45 -27.86 -11.35
C SER A 248 -21.05 -29.14 -10.74
N PRO A 249 -20.47 -30.33 -10.95
CA PRO A 249 -20.91 -31.55 -10.30
C PRO A 249 -20.51 -31.59 -8.80
N PRO A 250 -21.27 -32.29 -7.95
CA PRO A 250 -20.97 -32.44 -6.54
C PRO A 250 -19.75 -33.33 -6.29
N LEU A 251 -18.99 -32.94 -5.27
CA LEU A 251 -17.81 -33.61 -4.74
C LEU A 251 -18.15 -35.03 -4.25
N ASP A 252 -17.49 -36.04 -4.81
CA ASP A 252 -17.51 -37.41 -4.32
C ASP A 252 -16.67 -37.51 -3.04
N GLN A 253 -17.32 -37.91 -1.95
CA GLN A 253 -16.74 -38.18 -0.65
C GLN A 253 -16.24 -39.62 -0.65
N LYS A 254 -14.91 -39.84 -0.61
CA LYS A 254 -14.34 -41.17 -0.34
C LYS A 254 -13.64 -41.21 1.02
N VAL A 255 -14.02 -42.28 1.71
CA VAL A 255 -13.59 -42.89 2.98
C VAL A 255 -12.09 -42.92 3.18
#